data_AF-A0A925I1Q3-F1
#
_entry.id   AF-A0A925I1Q3-F1
#
_cell.length_a   1.000
_cell.length_b   1.000
_cell.length_c   1.000
_cell.angle_alpha   90.00
_cell.angle_beta   90.00
_cell.angle_gamma   90.00
#
_symmetry.space_group_name_H-M   'P 1'
#
loop_
_entity.id
_entity.type
_entity.pdbx_description
1 polymer ?
#
loop_
_entity_poly.entity_id
_entity_poly.type
_entity_poly.pdbx_seq_one_letter_code
_entity_poly.pdbx_strand_id
1 'polypeptide(L)'
;MNKSIPHLLRAAVASLCLLTLAPGWAQEAGAPAKDPARWYVDDTSAPAQLRTLRKEIGAAFQEAQAECRRQPAAGRDACMKEARAIYRNDLANAEQLRTSAPQ
;
A
#
# COMPACT_ATOMS: atom_id res chain seq x y z
N MET A 1 27.36 -19.67 -34.29
CA MET A 1 26.85 -21.05 -34.11
C MET A 1 27.14 -21.50 -32.70
N ASN A 2 26.07 -21.77 -31.93
CA ASN A 2 25.88 -22.80 -30.88
C ASN A 2 26.95 -22.94 -29.75
N LYS A 3 26.62 -23.14 -28.47
CA LYS A 3 25.62 -24.04 -27.88
C LYS A 3 25.16 -23.56 -26.49
N SER A 4 23.90 -23.84 -26.19
CA SER A 4 23.30 -23.82 -24.86
C SER A 4 23.39 -25.20 -24.16
N ILE A 5 22.96 -25.20 -22.89
CA ILE A 5 22.40 -26.28 -22.02
C ILE A 5 23.45 -27.26 -21.41
N PRO A 6 23.32 -27.76 -20.14
CA PRO A 6 22.15 -27.77 -19.27
C PRO A 6 22.31 -27.42 -17.76
N HIS A 7 21.18 -27.01 -17.18
CA HIS A 7 20.86 -27.16 -15.76
C HIS A 7 20.71 -28.64 -15.41
N LEU A 8 21.55 -29.19 -14.53
CA LEU A 8 21.24 -30.37 -13.72
C LEU A 8 21.90 -30.28 -12.34
N LEU A 9 21.05 -30.16 -11.33
CA LEU A 9 21.08 -30.74 -9.99
C LEU A 9 22.44 -30.96 -9.27
N ARG A 10 22.55 -30.32 -8.10
CA ARG A 10 23.13 -30.81 -6.83
C ARG A 10 23.08 -29.63 -5.84
N ALA A 11 22.68 -29.71 -4.59
CA ALA A 11 22.07 -30.70 -3.74
C ALA A 11 21.50 -29.91 -2.54
N ALA A 12 20.45 -30.42 -1.90
CA ALA A 12 19.87 -29.80 -0.71
C ALA A 12 20.90 -29.72 0.43
N VAL A 13 21.15 -28.51 0.95
CA VAL A 13 21.82 -28.33 2.25
C VAL A 13 20.74 -27.89 3.23
N ALA A 14 20.22 -28.86 3.98
CA ALA A 14 19.34 -28.63 5.12
C ALA A 14 20.16 -27.93 6.22
N SER A 15 20.03 -26.61 6.32
CA SER A 15 20.52 -25.87 7.49
C SER A 15 19.54 -26.03 8.64
N LEU A 16 19.94 -26.88 9.58
CA LEU A 16 19.35 -27.07 10.90
C LEU A 16 19.56 -25.78 11.72
N CYS A 17 18.60 -24.85 11.71
CA CYS A 17 18.62 -23.70 12.61
C CYS A 17 17.98 -24.13 13.94
N LEU A 18 18.83 -24.56 14.87
CA LEU A 18 18.46 -24.85 16.25
C LEU A 18 18.00 -23.57 16.95
N LEU A 19 16.91 -23.74 17.70
CA LEU A 19 16.18 -22.73 18.45
C LEU A 19 17.10 -21.95 19.41
N THR A 20 17.08 -20.62 19.29
CA THR A 20 17.40 -19.73 20.41
C THR A 20 16.10 -19.18 20.98
N LEU A 21 15.91 -19.43 22.27
CA LEU A 21 14.81 -18.94 23.08
C LEU A 21 14.89 -17.41 23.18
N ALA A 22 13.88 -16.71 22.68
CA ALA A 22 13.54 -15.38 23.16
C ALA A 22 12.24 -15.49 23.98
N PRO A 23 12.22 -15.06 25.26
CA PRO A 23 10.97 -14.94 25.99
C PRO A 23 10.13 -13.84 25.33
N GLY A 24 8.80 -14.09 25.28
CA GLY A 24 7.79 -13.27 24.62
C GLY A 24 7.94 -11.77 24.90
N TRP A 25 7.49 -10.90 24.01
CA TRP A 25 6.06 -10.75 23.70
C TRP A 25 5.74 -11.05 22.23
N ALA A 26 5.27 -12.27 21.95
CA ALA A 26 4.20 -12.37 20.97
C ALA A 26 3.00 -11.72 21.66
N GLN A 27 2.58 -10.53 21.21
CA GLN A 27 1.19 -10.17 21.42
C GLN A 27 0.41 -11.35 20.88
N GLU A 28 -0.32 -12.03 21.76
CA GLU A 28 -1.36 -12.94 21.29
C GLU A 28 -2.12 -12.13 20.25
N ALA A 29 -2.01 -12.54 18.99
CA ALA A 29 -2.97 -12.14 18.00
C ALA A 29 -4.25 -12.79 18.50
N GLY A 30 -4.90 -12.13 19.48
CA GLY A 30 -6.23 -12.48 19.93
C GLY A 30 -7.01 -12.72 18.66
N ALA A 31 -7.71 -13.86 18.61
CA ALA A 31 -8.42 -14.36 17.43
C ALA A 31 -8.82 -13.19 16.53
N PRO A 32 -8.41 -13.17 15.24
CA PRO A 32 -8.44 -11.97 14.41
C PRO A 32 -9.75 -11.26 14.68
N ALA A 33 -9.65 -10.08 15.31
CA ALA A 33 -10.84 -9.35 15.72
C ALA A 33 -11.73 -9.31 14.49
N LYS A 34 -12.91 -9.95 14.57
CA LYS A 34 -13.79 -10.06 13.42
C LYS A 34 -13.93 -8.66 12.85
N ASP A 35 -13.69 -8.52 11.55
CA ASP A 35 -13.70 -7.21 10.92
C ASP A 35 -14.98 -6.47 11.34
N PRO A 36 -14.89 -5.16 11.63
CA PRO A 36 -16.06 -4.39 12.00
C PRO A 36 -17.16 -4.61 10.95
N ALA A 37 -18.39 -4.89 11.38
CA ALA A 37 -19.51 -5.14 10.46
C ALA A 37 -19.68 -4.01 9.42
N ARG A 38 -19.27 -2.78 9.78
CA ARG A 38 -19.25 -1.62 8.88
C ARG A 38 -18.36 -1.81 7.64
N TRP A 39 -17.31 -2.62 7.68
CA TRP A 39 -16.43 -2.86 6.53
C TRP A 39 -17.16 -3.54 5.35
N TYR A 40 -18.27 -4.21 5.63
CA TYR A 40 -19.08 -4.89 4.61
C TYR A 40 -20.30 -4.07 4.16
N VAL A 41 -20.39 -2.80 4.55
CA VAL A 41 -21.47 -1.90 4.16
C VAL A 41 -20.91 -0.83 3.25
N ASP A 42 -21.30 -0.90 1.97
CA ASP A 42 -20.89 0.08 0.97
C ASP A 42 -21.39 1.48 1.32
N ASP A 43 -20.57 2.47 0.98
CA ASP A 43 -20.95 3.88 1.10
C ASP A 43 -21.81 4.28 -0.10
N THR A 44 -23.11 4.02 -0.03
CA THR A 44 -24.03 4.24 -1.16
C THR A 44 -24.56 5.67 -1.28
N SER A 45 -24.46 6.47 -0.22
CA SER A 45 -24.90 7.88 -0.25
C SER A 45 -23.79 8.82 -0.72
N ALA A 46 -24.11 9.86 -1.49
CA ALA A 46 -23.13 10.84 -1.95
C ALA A 46 -22.25 11.44 -0.83
N PRO A 47 -22.79 11.83 0.35
CA PRO A 47 -21.95 12.29 1.46
C PRO A 47 -21.01 11.21 2.00
N ALA A 48 -21.42 9.94 1.98
CA ALA A 48 -20.59 8.83 2.42
C ALA A 48 -19.45 8.56 1.44
N GLN A 49 -19.76 8.48 0.15
CA GLN A 49 -18.76 8.37 -0.92
C GLN A 49 -17.74 9.50 -0.84
N LEU A 50 -18.18 10.74 -0.66
CA LEU A 50 -17.28 11.90 -0.58
C LEU A 50 -16.36 11.85 0.65
N ARG A 51 -16.85 11.35 1.80
CA ARG A 51 -16.00 11.14 2.97
C ARG A 51 -14.94 10.07 2.69
N THR A 52 -15.31 8.99 2.02
CA THR A 52 -14.40 7.89 1.70
C THR A 52 -13.37 8.32 0.66
N LEU A 53 -13.79 8.97 -0.42
CA LEU A 53 -12.89 9.54 -1.42
C LEU A 53 -11.86 10.49 -0.80
N ARG A 54 -12.24 11.35 0.15
CA ARG A 54 -11.28 12.23 0.83
C ARG A 54 -10.23 11.46 1.64
N LYS A 55 -10.60 10.32 2.24
CA LYS A 55 -9.64 9.44 2.92
C LYS A 55 -8.71 8.78 1.92
N GLU A 56 -9.24 8.30 0.80
CA GLU A 56 -8.47 7.68 -0.28
C GLU A 56 -7.47 8.66 -0.91
N ILE A 57 -7.88 9.89 -1.20
CA ILE A 57 -6.98 10.97 -1.65
C ILE A 57 -5.84 11.19 -0.64
N GLY A 58 -6.16 11.17 0.66
CA GLY A 58 -5.16 11.27 1.72
C GLY A 58 -4.19 10.09 1.75
N ALA A 59 -4.69 8.85 1.62
CA ALA A 59 -3.89 7.64 1.57
C ALA A 59 -2.96 7.64 0.34
N ALA A 60 -3.50 7.94 -0.84
CA ALA A 60 -2.75 8.08 -2.08
C ALA A 60 -1.63 9.12 -1.97
N PHE A 61 -1.89 10.26 -1.31
CA PHE A 61 -0.84 11.24 -1.06
C PHE A 61 0.26 10.74 -0.11
N GLN A 62 -0.07 9.94 0.91
CA GLN A 62 0.95 9.34 1.79
C GLN A 62 1.80 8.31 1.05
N GLU A 63 1.18 7.49 0.22
CA GLU A 63 1.86 6.54 -0.66
C GLU A 63 2.79 7.26 -1.64
N ALA A 64 2.30 8.31 -2.31
CA ALA A 64 3.10 9.12 -3.22
C ALA A 64 4.31 9.76 -2.50
N GLN A 65 4.12 10.30 -1.30
CA GLN A 65 5.24 10.84 -0.52
C GLN A 65 6.25 9.76 -0.11
N ALA A 66 5.78 8.57 0.26
CA ALA A 66 6.66 7.45 0.58
C ALA A 66 7.50 7.06 -0.64
N GLU A 67 6.90 7.05 -1.82
CA GLU A 67 7.60 6.78 -3.07
C GLU A 67 8.60 7.88 -3.42
N CYS A 68 8.21 9.16 -3.31
CA CYS A 68 9.14 10.28 -3.49
C CYS A 68 10.36 10.19 -2.58
N ARG A 69 10.21 9.69 -1.34
CA ARG A 69 11.33 9.50 -0.41
C ARG A 69 12.32 8.42 -0.85
N ARG A 70 11.89 7.44 -1.66
CA ARG A 70 12.74 6.38 -2.22
C ARG A 70 13.51 6.82 -3.48
N GLN A 71 13.08 7.91 -4.12
CA GLN A 71 13.73 8.45 -5.32
C GLN A 71 15.12 9.05 -5.01
N PRO A 72 16.04 9.10 -5.99
CA PRO A 72 17.30 9.82 -5.86
C PRO A 72 17.11 11.29 -5.50
N ALA A 73 18.07 11.86 -4.76
CA ALA A 73 17.99 13.23 -4.26
C ALA A 73 17.72 14.27 -5.36
N ALA A 74 18.27 14.07 -6.56
CA ALA A 74 18.11 14.97 -7.71
C ALA A 74 16.65 15.13 -8.20
N GLY A 75 15.76 14.17 -7.92
CA GLY A 75 14.35 14.21 -8.34
C GLY A 75 13.35 14.32 -7.19
N ARG A 76 13.80 14.12 -5.95
CA ARG A 76 12.91 14.00 -4.78
C ARG A 76 12.05 15.24 -4.53
N ASP A 77 12.62 16.44 -4.64
CA ASP A 77 11.90 17.68 -4.36
C ASP A 77 10.82 17.97 -5.42
N ALA A 78 11.13 17.68 -6.68
CA ALA A 78 10.16 17.77 -7.77
C ALA A 78 8.99 16.80 -7.55
N CYS A 79 9.29 15.54 -7.23
CA CYS A 79 8.28 14.54 -6.88
C CYS A 79 7.39 14.99 -5.72
N MET A 80 7.99 15.51 -4.63
CA MET A 80 7.23 16.01 -3.48
C MET A 80 6.35 17.21 -3.82
N LYS A 81 6.77 18.08 -4.74
CA LYS A 81 5.97 19.20 -5.21
C LYS A 81 4.77 18.72 -6.03
N GLU A 82 4.98 17.74 -6.90
CA GLU A 82 3.94 17.12 -7.72
C GLU A 82 2.90 16.39 -6.86
N ALA A 83 3.34 15.54 -5.93
CA ALA A 83 2.44 14.85 -5.00
C ALA A 83 1.53 15.82 -4.23
N ARG A 84 2.07 16.97 -3.79
CA ARG A 84 1.28 18.03 -3.14
C ARG A 84 0.35 18.78 -4.10
N ALA A 85 0.72 18.91 -5.36
CA ALA A 85 -0.14 19.52 -6.37
C ALA A 85 -1.34 18.61 -6.67
N ILE A 86 -1.09 17.32 -6.89
CA ILE A 86 -2.13 16.29 -7.11
C ILE A 86 -3.08 16.25 -5.91
N TYR A 87 -2.57 16.11 -4.69
CA TYR A 87 -3.39 16.10 -3.47
C TYR A 87 -4.34 17.32 -3.37
N ARG A 88 -3.82 18.53 -3.62
CA ARG A 88 -4.63 19.75 -3.58
C ARG A 88 -5.68 19.78 -4.67
N ASN A 89 -5.31 19.36 -5.88
CA ASN A 89 -6.22 19.27 -7.01
C ASN A 89 -7.34 18.27 -6.74
N ASP A 90 -7.02 17.09 -6.23
CA ASP A 90 -8.02 16.04 -5.99
C ASP A 90 -8.99 16.45 -4.87
N LEU A 91 -8.50 17.11 -3.82
CA LEU A 91 -9.38 17.68 -2.79
C LEU A 91 -10.30 18.77 -3.34
N ALA A 92 -9.79 19.66 -4.20
CA ALA A 92 -10.58 20.72 -4.81
C ALA A 92 -11.67 20.17 -5.76
N ASN A 93 -11.39 19.04 -6.41
CA ASN A 93 -12.28 18.42 -7.39
C ASN A 93 -12.98 17.15 -6.86
N ALA A 94 -13.02 16.94 -5.54
CA ALA A 94 -13.52 15.70 -4.94
C ALA A 94 -14.97 15.37 -5.34
N GLU A 95 -15.82 16.37 -5.51
CA GLU A 95 -17.21 16.15 -5.96
C GLU A 95 -17.26 15.66 -7.42
N GLN A 96 -16.46 16.27 -8.29
CA GLN A 96 -16.36 15.84 -9.69
C GLN A 96 -15.82 14.42 -9.77
N LEU A 97 -14.74 14.12 -9.04
CA LEU A 97 -14.14 12.78 -8.95
C LEU A 97 -15.15 11.73 -8.51
N ARG A 98 -15.96 12.02 -7.47
CA ARG A 98 -17.06 11.14 -7.01
C ARG A 98 -18.07 10.86 -8.13
N THR A 99 -18.49 11.90 -8.86
CA THR A 99 -19.49 11.74 -9.93
C THR A 99 -18.96 11.05 -11.19
N SER A 100 -17.64 11.08 -11.40
CA SER A 100 -16.98 10.40 -12.53
C SER A 100 -16.58 8.96 -12.24
N ALA A 101 -16.63 8.54 -10.97
CA ALA A 101 -16.31 7.17 -10.60
C ALA A 101 -17.40 6.21 -11.11
N PRO A 102 -17.03 5.07 -11.71
CA PRO A 102 -17.99 4.02 -12.00
C PRO A 102 -18.63 3.56 -10.68
N GLN A 103 -19.96 3.48 -10.67
CA GLN A 103 -20.78 3.08 -9.52
C GLN A 103 -20.98 1.58 -9.51
#